data_AF-A0A1V2H6M5-F1
#
_entry.id   AF-A0A1V2H6M5-F1
#
_cell.length_a   1.000
_cell.length_b   1.000
_cell.length_c   1.000
_cell.angle_alpha   90.00
_cell.angle_beta   90.00
_cell.angle_gamma   90.00
#
_symmetry.space_group_name_H-M   'P 1'
#
loop_
_entity.id
_entity.type
_entity.pdbx_description
1 polymer ?
#
loop_
_entity_poly.entity_id
_entity_poly.type
_entity_poly.pdbx_seq_one_letter_code
_entity_poly.pdbx_strand_id
1 'polypeptide(L)'
;MTPPVWLAEAGFVFLAHSVQLWANPARAAARLTHLAAEKQKAFAEGAVKAGLAAARGAAPQAIAEAAVAPARRRVRANARKLTKG
;
A
#
# COMPACT_ATOMS: atom_id res chain seq x y z
N MET A 1 17.17 -2.32 -14.62
CA MET A 1 16.68 -1.71 -13.35
C MET A 1 16.11 -2.82 -12.49
N THR A 2 16.68 -3.07 -11.33
CA THR A 2 16.08 -4.00 -10.34
C THR A 2 14.74 -3.42 -9.89
N PRO A 3 13.67 -4.22 -9.80
CA PRO A 3 12.40 -3.74 -9.29
C PRO A 3 12.61 -3.24 -7.86
N PRO A 4 12.06 -2.06 -7.50
CA PRO A 4 12.27 -1.52 -6.17
C PRO A 4 11.70 -2.51 -5.14
N VAL A 5 12.48 -2.78 -4.08
CA VAL A 5 12.24 -3.83 -3.07
C VAL A 5 10.79 -3.87 -2.56
N TRP A 6 10.14 -2.71 -2.46
CA TRP A 6 8.76 -2.61 -1.98
C TRP A 6 7.71 -3.26 -2.89
N LEU A 7 8.01 -3.47 -4.19
CA LEU A 7 7.12 -4.22 -5.08
C LEU A 7 7.14 -5.72 -4.75
N ALA A 8 8.30 -6.27 -4.39
CA ALA A 8 8.40 -7.63 -3.88
C ALA A 8 7.65 -7.77 -2.54
N GLU A 9 7.79 -6.78 -1.65
CA GLU A 9 7.00 -6.71 -0.41
C GLU A 9 5.48 -6.67 -0.70
N ALA A 10 5.05 -5.92 -1.72
CA ALA A 10 3.65 -5.85 -2.12
C ALA A 10 3.11 -7.20 -2.62
N GLY A 11 3.90 -7.91 -3.43
CA GLY A 11 3.58 -9.26 -3.87
C GLY A 11 3.43 -10.25 -2.71
N PHE A 12 4.37 -10.22 -1.76
CA PHE A 12 4.29 -11.03 -0.54
C PHE A 12 3.03 -10.71 0.30
N VAL A 13 2.75 -9.43 0.55
CA VAL A 13 1.57 -8.99 1.30
C VAL A 13 0.28 -9.46 0.63
N PHE A 14 0.19 -9.34 -0.70
CA PHE A 14 -0.95 -9.81 -1.47
C PHE A 14 -1.15 -11.32 -1.31
N LEU A 15 -0.09 -12.12 -1.52
CA LEU A 15 -0.14 -13.56 -1.41
C LEU A 15 -0.56 -14.01 0.00
N ALA A 16 0.06 -13.43 1.04
CA ALA A 16 -0.24 -13.76 2.43
C ALA A 16 -1.70 -13.44 2.80
N HIS A 17 -2.24 -12.29 2.36
CA HIS A 17 -3.65 -11.99 2.58
C HIS A 17 -4.57 -12.91 1.79
N SER A 18 -4.22 -13.31 0.57
CA SER A 18 -5.00 -14.29 -0.20
C SER A 18 -5.08 -15.65 0.52
N VAL A 19 -3.97 -16.13 1.08
CA VAL A 19 -3.96 -17.35 1.90
C VAL A 19 -4.85 -17.20 3.14
N GLN A 20 -4.80 -16.06 3.84
CA GLN A 20 -5.67 -15.80 5.01
C GLN A 20 -7.16 -15.82 4.64
N LEU A 21 -7.52 -15.28 3.47
CA LEU A 21 -8.89 -15.26 2.96
C LEU A 21 -9.38 -16.67 2.63
N TRP A 22 -8.55 -17.49 1.99
CA TRP A 22 -8.86 -18.90 1.71
C TRP A 22 -8.98 -19.74 2.97
N ALA A 23 -8.11 -19.53 3.95
CA ALA A 23 -8.13 -20.29 5.20
C ALA A 23 -9.32 -19.94 6.12
N ASN A 24 -9.89 -18.72 6.00
CA ASN A 24 -10.98 -18.25 6.85
C ASN A 24 -12.09 -17.55 6.04
N PRO A 25 -12.87 -18.30 5.23
CA PRO A 25 -13.87 -17.70 4.35
C PRO A 25 -14.97 -16.94 5.12
N ALA A 26 -15.32 -17.38 6.32
CA ALA A 26 -16.31 -16.70 7.19
C ALA A 26 -15.91 -15.26 7.57
N ARG A 27 -14.60 -14.92 7.55
CA ARG A 27 -14.09 -13.57 7.84
C ARG A 27 -13.67 -12.81 6.59
N ALA A 28 -13.82 -13.40 5.40
CA ALA A 28 -13.28 -12.85 4.16
C ALA A 28 -13.87 -11.49 3.82
N ALA A 29 -15.19 -11.31 3.93
CA ALA A 29 -15.86 -10.05 3.62
C ALA A 29 -15.34 -8.89 4.49
N ALA A 30 -15.36 -9.05 5.81
CA ALA A 30 -14.86 -8.05 6.74
C ALA A 30 -13.38 -7.72 6.50
N ARG A 31 -12.56 -8.74 6.21
CA ARG A 31 -11.14 -8.58 5.89
C ARG A 31 -10.92 -7.81 4.59
N LEU A 32 -11.67 -8.13 3.54
CA LEU A 32 -11.61 -7.42 2.25
C LEU A 32 -12.04 -5.95 2.40
N THR A 33 -13.10 -5.67 3.17
CA THR A 33 -13.54 -4.30 3.46
C THR A 33 -12.44 -3.52 4.19
N HIS A 34 -11.79 -4.12 5.19
CA HIS A 34 -10.67 -3.49 5.87
C HIS A 34 -9.51 -3.17 4.91
N LEU A 35 -9.11 -4.13 4.07
CA LEU A 35 -8.05 -3.93 3.08
C LEU A 35 -8.42 -2.87 2.04
N ALA A 36 -9.68 -2.81 1.61
CA ALA A 36 -10.18 -1.79 0.70
C ALA A 36 -10.11 -0.39 1.33
N ALA A 37 -10.54 -0.25 2.58
CA ALA A 37 -10.44 1.00 3.32
C ALA A 37 -8.97 1.46 3.50
N GLU A 38 -8.05 0.53 3.78
CA GLU A 38 -6.62 0.84 3.84
C GLU A 38 -6.07 1.36 2.51
N LYS A 39 -6.46 0.74 1.37
CA LYS A 39 -6.06 1.19 0.03
C LYS A 39 -6.60 2.58 -0.28
N GLN A 40 -7.88 2.82 -0.03
CA GLN A 40 -8.53 4.13 -0.26
C GLN A 40 -7.87 5.24 0.57
N LYS A 41 -7.58 4.97 1.85
CA LYS A 41 -6.88 5.93 2.72
C LYS A 41 -5.48 6.27 2.21
N ALA A 42 -4.70 5.26 1.82
CA ALA A 42 -3.35 5.48 1.31
C ALA A 42 -3.36 6.24 -0.03
N PHE A 43 -4.32 5.94 -0.90
CA PHE A 43 -4.52 6.64 -2.16
C PHE A 43 -4.87 8.12 -1.94
N ALA A 44 -5.87 8.42 -1.10
CA ALA A 44 -6.27 9.79 -0.78
C ALA A 44 -5.11 10.59 -0.16
N GLU A 45 -4.36 10.00 0.77
CA GLU A 45 -3.16 10.62 1.35
C GLU A 45 -2.10 10.92 0.27
N GLY A 46 -1.94 10.02 -0.70
CA GLY A 46 -1.02 10.19 -1.83
C GLY A 46 -1.45 11.32 -2.75
N ALA A 47 -2.74 11.37 -3.11
CA ALA A 47 -3.31 12.42 -3.95
C ALA A 47 -3.13 13.81 -3.33
N VAL A 48 -3.41 13.96 -2.02
CA VAL A 48 -3.20 15.23 -1.32
C VAL A 48 -1.72 15.61 -1.30
N LYS A 49 -0.82 14.69 -0.98
CA LYS A 49 0.63 14.97 -0.92
C LYS A 49 1.20 15.32 -2.28
N ALA A 50 0.79 14.61 -3.33
CA ALA A 50 1.17 14.91 -4.70
C ALA A 50 0.64 16.27 -5.14
N GLY A 51 -0.62 16.58 -4.84
CA GLY A 51 -1.23 17.88 -5.14
C GLY A 51 -0.48 19.04 -4.45
N LEU A 52 -0.11 18.87 -3.18
CA LEU A 52 0.70 19.87 -2.46
C LEU A 52 2.12 20.00 -3.05
N ALA A 53 2.75 18.90 -3.47
CA ALA A 53 4.05 18.96 -4.14
C ALA A 53 3.97 19.68 -5.48
N ALA A 54 2.94 19.40 -6.28
CA ALA A 54 2.67 20.06 -7.55
C ALA A 54 2.42 21.56 -7.36
N ALA A 55 1.59 21.94 -6.38
CA ALA A 55 1.30 23.34 -6.04
C ALA A 55 2.56 24.12 -5.60
N ARG A 56 3.58 23.43 -5.09
CA ARG A 56 4.88 24.01 -4.72
C ARG A 56 5.89 24.06 -5.87
N GLY A 57 5.50 23.67 -7.09
CA GLY A 57 6.38 23.65 -8.25
C GLY A 57 7.43 22.53 -8.20
N ALA A 58 7.17 21.43 -7.49
CA ALA A 58 8.11 20.31 -7.43
C ALA A 58 8.28 19.63 -8.80
N ALA A 59 9.46 19.04 -9.03
CA ALA A 59 9.73 18.27 -10.24
C ALA A 59 8.79 17.04 -10.36
N PRO A 60 8.46 16.59 -11.59
CA PRO A 60 7.55 15.47 -11.82
C PRO A 60 7.89 14.20 -11.03
N GLN A 61 9.18 13.87 -10.89
CA GLN A 61 9.66 12.71 -10.15
C GLN A 61 9.34 12.83 -8.64
N ALA A 62 9.45 14.03 -8.08
CA ALA A 62 9.13 14.29 -6.68
C ALA A 62 7.62 14.21 -6.41
N ILE A 63 6.79 14.66 -7.37
CA ILE A 63 5.33 14.53 -7.30
C ILE A 63 4.94 13.04 -7.35
N ALA A 64 5.52 12.27 -8.26
CA ALA A 64 5.27 10.83 -8.37
C ALA A 64 5.69 10.08 -7.10
N GLU A 65 6.86 10.40 -6.52
CA GLU A 65 7.29 9.81 -5.25
C GLU A 65 6.33 10.18 -4.11
N ALA A 66 5.86 11.43 -4.04
CA ALA A 66 4.89 11.87 -3.05
C ALA A 66 3.55 11.13 -3.17
N ALA A 67 3.11 10.82 -4.39
CA ALA A 67 1.91 10.04 -4.66
C ALA A 67 2.01 8.60 -4.15
N VAL A 68 3.16 7.95 -4.35
CA VAL A 68 3.36 6.52 -4.06
C VAL A 68 3.83 6.26 -2.62
N ALA A 69 4.48 7.24 -1.97
CA ALA A 69 5.06 7.08 -0.64
C ALA A 69 4.08 6.55 0.44
N PRO A 70 2.80 6.98 0.51
CA PRO A 70 1.83 6.41 1.46
C PRO A 70 1.56 4.92 1.24
N ALA A 71 1.37 4.50 -0.01
CA ALA A 71 1.16 3.09 -0.36
C ALA A 71 2.39 2.25 0.01
N ARG A 72 3.60 2.75 -0.30
CA ARG A 72 4.87 2.12 0.06
C ARG A 72 5.00 1.92 1.57
N ARG A 73 4.67 2.93 2.38
CA ARG A 73 4.68 2.83 3.85
C ARG A 73 3.72 1.74 4.36
N ARG A 74 2.53 1.65 3.76
CA ARG A 74 1.53 0.65 4.16
C ARG A 74 1.93 -0.78 3.80
N VAL A 75 2.48 -0.99 2.60
CA VAL A 75 3.04 -2.28 2.20
C VAL A 75 4.09 -2.75 3.19
N ARG A 76 5.07 -1.90 3.52
CA ARG A 76 6.11 -2.21 4.52
C ARG A 76 5.54 -2.54 5.90
N ALA A 77 4.57 -1.76 6.36
CA ALA A 77 3.91 -2.01 7.64
C ALA A 77 3.19 -3.36 7.65
N ASN A 78 2.50 -3.73 6.57
CA ASN A 78 1.84 -5.02 6.43
C ASN A 78 2.82 -6.18 6.32
N ALA A 79 3.89 -6.04 5.55
CA ALA A 79 4.95 -7.05 5.46
C ALA A 79 5.56 -7.33 6.85
N ARG A 80 5.84 -6.30 7.65
CA ARG A 80 6.33 -6.43 9.03
C ARG A 80 5.32 -7.11 9.97
N LYS A 81 4.03 -6.83 9.82
CA LYS A 81 2.98 -7.49 10.63
C LYS A 81 2.85 -8.97 10.28
N LEU A 82 2.93 -9.30 8.99
CA LEU A 82 2.80 -10.67 8.48
C LEU A 82 4.03 -11.55 8.74
N THR A 83 5.20 -10.94 8.96
CA THR A 83 6.44 -11.66 9.28
C THR A 83 6.69 -11.83 10.78
N LYS A 84 6.01 -11.05 11.62
CA LYS A 84 6.10 -11.14 13.09
C LYS A 84 4.98 -11.96 13.74
N GLY A 85 3.92 -12.26 12.99
CA GLY A 85 2.84 -13.15 13.41
C GLY A 85 3.15 -14.58 13.04
#